data_AF-I4WCB6-F1
#
_entry.id   AF-I4WCB6-F1
#
_cell.length_a   1.000
_cell.length_b   1.000
_cell.length_c   1.000
_cell.angle_alpha   90.00
_cell.angle_beta   90.00
_cell.angle_gamma   90.00
#
_symmetry.space_group_name_H-M   'P 1'
#
loop_
_entity.id
_entity.type
_entity.pdbx_description
1 polymer ?
#
loop_
_entity_poly.entity_id
_entity_poly.type
_entity_poly.pdbx_seq_one_letter_code
_entity_poly.pdbx_strand_id
1 'polypeptide(L)'
;MAFHVVHGDRRHAQRPGHPAARAMAWALGVPAIAVHHMEGHLLAPLLEDDPPKPPFVALLVSGGHSMLVEVKAIGQYHILGDTLDDAAGEAFDKTAKLMGLPYPGGPALAKLAEQGTSGAYRFSRPMTDRPGLDFSFSGLKTQVLLAWQKSDQSEQTRADIARGFEEAIVDTLVIKCRRALDAAGAERLVIAGGV
;
A
#
# COMPACT_ATOMS: atom_id res chain seq x y z
N MET A 1 26.74 -6.30 -18.96
CA MET A 1 26.35 -6.64 -17.57
C MET A 1 26.39 -5.35 -16.76
N ALA A 2 25.34 -5.01 -16.00
CA ALA A 2 25.27 -3.77 -15.20
C ALA A 2 24.78 -4.12 -13.79
N PHE A 3 25.23 -3.39 -12.77
CA PHE A 3 24.72 -3.54 -11.39
C PHE A 3 23.65 -2.48 -11.11
N HIS A 4 22.46 -2.94 -10.74
CA HIS A 4 21.35 -2.08 -10.36
C HIS A 4 21.38 -1.81 -8.85
N VAL A 5 21.30 -0.55 -8.46
CA VAL A 5 21.42 -0.06 -7.09
C VAL A 5 20.15 0.66 -6.70
N VAL A 6 19.36 0.08 -5.80
CA VAL A 6 18.13 0.70 -5.31
C VAL A 6 18.46 1.94 -4.46
N HIS A 7 17.80 3.06 -4.76
CA HIS A 7 17.84 4.30 -3.97
C HIS A 7 16.60 4.37 -3.06
N GLY A 8 16.80 4.80 -1.81
CA GLY A 8 15.74 4.90 -0.81
C GLY A 8 14.80 6.09 -1.02
N ASP A 9 13.57 5.92 -0.53
CA ASP A 9 12.45 6.85 -0.70
C ASP A 9 12.47 7.99 0.34
N ARG A 10 12.68 9.24 -0.13
CA ARG A 10 12.09 10.48 0.43
C ARG A 10 12.15 11.60 -0.61
N ARG A 11 11.04 12.34 -0.70
CA ARG A 11 10.66 13.41 -1.64
C ARG A 11 11.72 14.43 -2.13
N HIS A 12 12.93 14.55 -1.56
CA HIS A 12 13.91 15.57 -1.98
C HIS A 12 15.41 15.22 -1.81
N ALA A 13 15.80 13.98 -1.53
CA ALA A 13 17.23 13.66 -1.34
C ALA A 13 17.68 12.39 -2.08
N GLN A 14 18.50 12.55 -3.13
CA GLN A 14 19.29 11.47 -3.72
C GLN A 14 20.28 10.93 -2.68
N ARG A 15 19.90 9.88 -1.96
CA ARG A 15 20.80 9.17 -1.04
C ARG A 15 21.75 8.28 -1.83
N PRO A 16 23.07 8.55 -1.88
CA PRO A 16 24.01 7.80 -2.71
C PRO A 16 23.73 6.28 -2.67
N GLY A 17 23.59 5.67 -3.86
CA GLY A 17 23.20 4.27 -3.97
C GLY A 17 24.09 3.38 -3.11
N HIS A 18 23.53 2.29 -2.58
CA HIS A 18 24.16 1.43 -1.57
C HIS A 18 25.67 1.25 -1.81
N PRO A 19 26.56 1.72 -0.90
CA PRO A 19 28.01 1.80 -1.14
C PRO A 19 28.63 0.49 -1.60
N ALA A 20 28.14 -0.64 -1.08
CA ALA A 20 28.58 -1.97 -1.49
C ALA A 20 28.35 -2.25 -2.99
N ALA A 21 27.20 -1.84 -3.54
CA ALA A 21 26.88 -2.08 -4.94
C ALA A 21 27.72 -1.20 -5.88
N ARG A 22 28.04 0.04 -5.46
CA ARG A 22 28.97 0.91 -6.20
C ARG A 22 30.40 0.36 -6.19
N ALA A 23 30.86 -0.12 -5.04
CA ALA A 23 32.18 -0.74 -4.91
C ALA A 23 32.31 -2.01 -5.77
N MET A 24 31.25 -2.84 -5.82
CA MET A 24 31.20 -4.04 -6.65
C MET A 24 31.20 -3.72 -8.15
N ALA A 25 30.41 -2.74 -8.59
CA ALA A 25 30.42 -2.29 -9.99
C ALA A 25 31.79 -1.76 -10.41
N TRP A 26 32.44 -0.97 -9.54
CA TRP A 26 33.80 -0.48 -9.77
C TRP A 26 34.82 -1.62 -9.88
N ALA A 27 34.79 -2.59 -8.97
CA ALA A 27 35.69 -3.74 -8.98
C ALA A 27 35.52 -4.62 -10.23
N LEU A 28 34.30 -4.70 -10.77
CA LEU A 28 33.96 -5.50 -11.94
C LEU A 28 34.10 -4.74 -13.27
N GLY A 29 34.45 -3.44 -13.23
CA GLY A 29 34.61 -2.62 -14.43
C GLY A 29 33.32 -2.41 -15.22
N VAL A 30 32.16 -2.45 -14.55
CA VAL A 30 30.84 -2.32 -15.17
C VAL A 30 30.07 -1.11 -14.64
N PRO A 31 29.08 -0.58 -15.39
CA PRO A 31 28.26 0.54 -14.92
C PRO A 31 27.44 0.20 -13.67
N ALA A 32 27.31 1.19 -12.78
CA ALA A 32 26.35 1.18 -11.68
C ALA A 32 25.14 2.05 -12.05
N ILE A 33 23.93 1.47 -12.01
CA ILE A 33 22.68 2.16 -12.36
C ILE A 33 21.86 2.35 -11.09
N ALA A 34 21.55 3.60 -10.73
CA ALA A 34 20.63 3.88 -9.63
C ALA A 34 19.18 3.64 -10.09
N VAL A 35 18.39 2.92 -9.28
CA VAL A 35 16.99 2.61 -9.55
C VAL A 35 16.13 3.16 -8.41
N HIS A 36 15.03 3.84 -8.75
CA HIS A 36 14.09 4.35 -7.75
C HIS A 36 13.29 3.19 -7.14
N HIS A 37 13.22 3.10 -5.80
CA HIS A 37 12.55 1.99 -5.12
C HIS A 37 11.09 1.79 -5.58
N MET A 38 10.31 2.87 -5.66
CA MET A 38 8.92 2.81 -6.11
C MET A 38 8.78 2.49 -7.60
N GLU A 39 9.75 2.86 -8.43
CA GLU A 39 9.75 2.45 -9.84
C GLU A 39 10.02 0.95 -9.95
N GLY A 40 10.89 0.40 -9.10
CA GLY A 40 11.07 -1.06 -8.99
C GLY A 40 9.76 -1.78 -8.67
N HIS A 41 8.97 -1.28 -7.70
CA HIS A 41 7.65 -1.83 -7.40
C HIS A 41 6.66 -1.70 -8.56
N LEU A 42 6.68 -0.56 -9.24
CA LEU A 42 5.80 -0.28 -10.39
C LEU A 42 6.08 -1.20 -11.58
N LEU A 43 7.35 -1.50 -11.83
CA LEU A 43 7.81 -2.30 -12.96
C LEU A 43 7.86 -3.80 -12.65
N ALA A 44 7.73 -4.23 -11.40
CA ALA A 44 7.77 -5.64 -11.03
C ALA A 44 6.72 -6.50 -11.79
N PRO A 45 5.47 -6.05 -11.97
CA PRO A 45 4.48 -6.79 -12.77
C PRO A 45 4.84 -6.93 -14.26
N LEU A 46 5.81 -6.16 -14.77
CA LEU A 46 6.27 -6.30 -16.16
C LEU A 46 7.19 -7.53 -16.36
N LEU A 47 7.56 -8.23 -15.28
CA LEU A 47 8.37 -9.44 -15.33
C LEU A 47 7.54 -10.72 -15.51
N GLU A 48 6.21 -10.62 -15.41
CA GLU A 48 5.28 -11.73 -15.61
C GLU A 48 5.06 -12.05 -17.10
N ASP A 49 4.53 -13.24 -17.40
CA ASP A 49 4.36 -13.74 -18.77
C ASP A 49 3.43 -12.85 -19.64
N ASP A 50 2.44 -12.18 -19.04
CA ASP A 50 1.55 -11.22 -19.72
C ASP A 50 1.63 -9.84 -19.03
N PRO A 51 2.63 -9.01 -19.39
CA PRO A 51 2.87 -7.76 -18.69
C PRO A 51 1.84 -6.69 -19.07
N PRO A 52 1.36 -5.88 -18.09
CA PRO A 52 0.42 -4.80 -18.37
C PRO A 52 1.03 -3.76 -19.30
N LYS A 53 0.29 -3.39 -20.35
CA LYS A 53 0.71 -2.35 -21.30
C LYS A 53 0.14 -0.99 -20.89
N PRO A 54 0.97 0.07 -20.80
CA PRO A 54 0.49 1.44 -20.61
C PRO A 54 -0.50 1.86 -21.71
N PRO A 55 -1.45 2.79 -21.42
CA PRO A 55 -1.63 3.45 -20.13
C PRO A 55 -2.35 2.56 -19.10
N PHE A 56 -1.95 2.68 -17.84
CA PHE A 56 -2.63 2.05 -16.69
C PHE A 56 -2.48 2.90 -15.43
N VAL A 57 -3.34 2.65 -14.45
CA VAL A 57 -3.16 3.16 -13.08
C VAL A 57 -2.52 2.07 -12.23
N ALA A 58 -1.57 2.44 -11.38
CA ALA A 58 -0.97 1.56 -10.40
C ALA A 58 -1.36 1.98 -8.99
N LEU A 59 -1.83 1.03 -8.19
CA LEU A 59 -1.95 1.13 -6.75
C LEU A 59 -0.70 0.51 -6.12
N LEU A 60 0.11 1.33 -5.46
CA LEU A 60 1.28 0.90 -4.71
C LEU A 60 0.90 0.86 -3.23
N VAL A 61 0.69 -0.35 -2.70
CA VAL A 61 0.18 -0.57 -1.34
C VAL A 61 1.11 -1.51 -0.56
N SER A 62 1.90 -0.93 0.35
CA SER A 62 2.86 -1.66 1.19
C SER A 62 2.75 -1.24 2.65
N GLY A 63 3.65 -1.76 3.50
CA GLY A 63 3.75 -1.34 4.89
C GLY A 63 3.92 0.18 5.04
N GLY A 64 4.65 0.84 4.13
CA GLY A 64 4.97 2.27 4.23
C GLY A 64 4.37 3.16 3.15
N HIS A 65 3.68 2.59 2.15
CA HIS A 65 3.15 3.35 1.01
C HIS A 65 1.70 2.99 0.72
N SER A 66 0.91 3.99 0.33
CA SER A 66 -0.43 3.82 -0.22
C SER A 66 -0.64 4.93 -1.22
N MET A 67 -0.30 4.65 -2.47
CA MET A 67 -0.17 5.65 -3.53
C MET A 67 -0.85 5.19 -4.81
N LEU A 68 -1.50 6.13 -5.50
CA LEU A 68 -2.05 5.95 -6.84
C LEU A 68 -1.17 6.69 -7.85
N VAL A 69 -0.73 5.99 -8.88
CA VAL A 69 0.16 6.52 -9.92
C VAL A 69 -0.43 6.22 -11.29
N GLU A 70 -0.59 7.25 -12.11
CA GLU A 70 -0.84 7.10 -13.54
C GLU A 70 0.46 6.76 -14.25
N VAL A 71 0.45 5.70 -15.06
CA VAL A 71 1.58 5.27 -15.88
C VAL A 71 1.18 5.43 -17.35
N LYS A 72 1.69 6.46 -18.01
CA LYS A 72 1.45 6.69 -19.46
C LYS A 72 2.40 5.89 -20.33
N ALA A 73 3.63 5.74 -19.88
CA ALA A 73 4.69 4.94 -20.47
C ALA A 73 5.75 4.65 -19.41
N ILE A 74 6.67 3.73 -19.66
CA ILE A 74 7.83 3.52 -18.80
C ILE A 74 8.63 4.84 -18.72
N GLY A 75 8.94 5.29 -17.51
CA GLY A 75 9.56 6.58 -17.22
C GLY A 75 8.61 7.79 -17.24
N GLN A 76 7.31 7.60 -17.51
CA GLN A 76 6.31 8.66 -17.51
C GLN A 76 5.22 8.37 -16.49
N TYR A 77 5.47 8.83 -15.26
CA TYR A 77 4.62 8.57 -14.10
C TYR A 77 4.06 9.88 -13.53
N HIS A 78 2.79 9.87 -13.17
CA HIS A 78 2.14 10.98 -12.49
C HIS A 78 1.47 10.48 -11.21
N ILE A 79 1.88 11.02 -10.06
CA ILE A 79 1.24 10.68 -8.78
C ILE A 79 -0.13 11.33 -8.76
N LEU A 80 -1.17 10.51 -8.70
CA LEU A 80 -2.57 10.93 -8.65
C LEU A 80 -3.04 11.18 -7.22
N GLY A 81 -2.53 10.40 -6.26
CA GLY A 81 -2.84 10.54 -4.84
C GLY A 81 -1.87 9.74 -3.97
N ASP A 82 -1.69 10.16 -2.74
CA ASP A 82 -0.79 9.54 -1.77
C ASP A 82 -1.45 9.48 -0.38
N THR A 83 -0.86 8.73 0.55
CA THR A 83 -1.32 8.75 1.93
C THR A 83 -0.89 10.05 2.61
N LEU A 84 -1.83 10.68 3.33
CA LEU A 84 -1.57 11.86 4.14
C LEU A 84 -1.04 11.51 5.53
N ASP A 85 -1.26 10.27 5.98
CA ASP A 85 -0.87 9.80 7.31
C ASP A 85 -0.29 8.37 7.29
N ASP A 86 -0.99 7.40 7.87
CA ASP A 86 -0.59 5.99 7.90
C ASP A 86 -0.84 5.37 6.53
N ALA A 87 0.10 4.55 6.05
CA ALA A 87 -0.15 3.64 4.94
C ALA A 87 -1.11 2.52 5.38
N ALA A 88 -1.76 1.86 4.41
CA ALA A 88 -2.69 0.77 4.68
C ALA A 88 -2.01 -0.35 5.50
N GLY A 89 -0.82 -0.80 5.10
CA GLY A 89 -0.09 -1.85 5.82
C GLY A 89 0.29 -1.44 7.26
N GLU A 90 0.72 -0.19 7.46
CA GLU A 90 0.99 0.34 8.80
C GLU A 90 -0.29 0.41 9.66
N ALA A 91 -1.44 0.77 9.07
CA ALA A 91 -2.72 0.76 9.76
C ALA A 91 -3.13 -0.66 10.18
N PHE A 92 -2.89 -1.67 9.32
CA PHE A 92 -3.07 -3.08 9.62
C PHE A 92 -2.21 -3.52 10.81
N ASP A 93 -0.90 -3.26 10.78
CA ASP A 93 0.03 -3.62 11.85
C ASP A 93 -0.30 -2.94 13.18
N LYS A 94 -0.62 -1.65 13.16
CA LYS A 94 -1.01 -0.90 14.37
C LYS A 94 -2.31 -1.42 14.97
N THR A 95 -3.29 -1.77 14.14
CA THR A 95 -4.58 -2.28 14.59
C THR A 95 -4.44 -3.69 15.16
N ALA A 96 -3.64 -4.54 14.52
CA ALA A 96 -3.31 -5.87 15.02
C ALA A 96 -2.68 -5.81 16.42
N LYS A 97 -1.68 -4.93 16.59
CA LYS A 97 -1.03 -4.70 17.90
C LYS A 97 -2.02 -4.21 18.95
N LEU A 98 -2.95 -3.32 18.58
CA LEU A 98 -3.97 -2.79 19.48
C LEU A 98 -4.90 -3.90 20.00
N MET A 99 -5.19 -4.87 19.15
CA MET A 99 -6.06 -6.02 19.45
C MET A 99 -5.28 -7.22 20.04
N GLY A 100 -3.99 -7.05 20.35
CA GLY A 100 -3.16 -8.07 21.00
C GLY A 100 -2.64 -9.18 20.07
N LEU A 101 -2.63 -8.97 18.76
CA LEU A 101 -2.14 -9.95 17.78
C LEU A 101 -0.61 -9.91 17.65
N PRO A 102 0.03 -11.04 17.25
CA PRO A 102 1.48 -11.11 17.05
C PRO A 102 1.94 -10.30 15.82
N TYR A 103 3.24 -10.01 15.77
CA TYR A 103 3.89 -9.35 14.62
C TYR A 103 4.50 -10.39 13.65
N PRO A 104 4.42 -10.22 12.30
CA PRO A 104 3.80 -9.11 11.57
C PRO A 104 2.27 -9.10 11.72
N GLY A 105 1.73 -7.91 12.01
CA GLY A 105 0.35 -7.74 12.46
C GLY A 105 -0.66 -7.81 11.33
N GLY A 106 -0.33 -7.28 10.15
CA GLY A 106 -1.24 -7.28 9.00
C GLY A 106 -1.71 -8.68 8.59
N PRO A 107 -0.82 -9.63 8.30
CA PRO A 107 -1.22 -11.00 7.97
C PRO A 107 -2.03 -11.69 9.08
N ALA A 108 -1.69 -11.43 10.35
CA ALA A 108 -2.41 -11.98 11.49
C ALA A 108 -3.84 -11.43 11.60
N LEU A 109 -4.02 -10.13 11.35
CA LEU A 109 -5.32 -9.47 11.37
C LEU A 109 -6.19 -9.90 10.18
N ALA A 110 -5.62 -9.98 8.98
CA ALA A 110 -6.34 -10.47 7.79
C ALA A 110 -6.83 -11.90 7.97
N LYS A 111 -5.97 -12.79 8.50
CA LYS A 111 -6.37 -14.18 8.83
C LYS A 111 -7.48 -14.24 9.88
N LEU A 112 -7.47 -13.32 10.84
CA LEU A 112 -8.53 -13.24 11.84
C LEU A 112 -9.85 -12.71 11.23
N ALA A 113 -9.77 -11.76 10.30
CA ALA A 113 -10.91 -11.20 9.59
C ALA A 113 -11.69 -12.26 8.79
N GLU A 114 -11.04 -13.31 8.28
CA GLU A 114 -11.70 -14.45 7.61
C GLU A 114 -12.72 -15.17 8.50
N GLN A 115 -12.59 -15.07 9.83
CA GLN A 115 -13.48 -15.68 10.81
C GLN A 115 -14.57 -14.71 11.32
N GLY A 116 -14.52 -13.46 10.87
CA GLY A 116 -15.45 -12.42 11.29
C GLY A 116 -16.74 -12.41 10.47
N THR A 117 -17.80 -11.92 11.10
CA THR A 117 -19.10 -11.72 10.47
C THR A 117 -19.11 -10.40 9.73
N SER A 118 -19.26 -10.45 8.41
CA SER A 118 -19.35 -9.25 7.57
C SER A 118 -20.49 -8.33 8.03
N GLY A 119 -20.19 -7.04 8.14
CA GLY A 119 -21.16 -6.01 8.54
C GLY A 119 -21.52 -5.95 10.04
N ALA A 120 -20.97 -6.82 10.89
CA ALA A 120 -21.17 -6.74 12.35
C ALA A 120 -20.58 -5.46 12.95
N TYR A 121 -19.42 -5.02 12.44
CA TYR A 121 -18.82 -3.72 12.73
C TYR A 121 -18.62 -2.94 11.43
N ARG A 122 -19.02 -1.66 11.44
CA ARG A 122 -18.86 -0.76 10.30
C ARG A 122 -18.04 0.46 10.70
N PHE A 123 -16.86 0.57 10.09
CA PHE A 123 -16.00 1.75 10.24
C PHE A 123 -16.14 2.69 9.04
N SER A 124 -15.76 3.96 9.21
CA SER A 124 -15.79 4.94 8.13
C SER A 124 -14.90 4.50 6.95
N ARG A 125 -15.22 4.91 5.71
CA ARG A 125 -14.30 4.82 4.57
C ARG A 125 -13.64 6.20 4.39
N PRO A 126 -12.47 6.47 4.96
CA PRO A 126 -11.97 7.84 5.08
C PRO A 126 -11.73 8.49 3.71
N MET A 127 -11.95 9.81 3.64
CA MET A 127 -11.73 10.61 2.43
C MET A 127 -12.53 10.18 1.20
N THR A 128 -13.58 9.36 1.36
CA THR A 128 -14.49 8.98 0.26
C THR A 128 -15.71 9.90 0.15
N ASP A 129 -15.96 10.73 1.16
CA ASP A 129 -17.05 11.73 1.23
C ASP A 129 -16.81 12.98 0.38
N ARG A 130 -15.59 13.14 -0.14
CA ARG A 130 -15.13 14.33 -0.89
C ARG A 130 -14.36 13.92 -2.14
N PRO A 131 -14.20 14.81 -3.14
CA PRO A 131 -13.35 14.54 -4.30
C PRO A 131 -11.87 14.38 -3.90
N GLY A 132 -11.08 13.80 -4.80
CA GLY A 132 -9.65 13.58 -4.60
C GLY A 132 -9.27 12.11 -4.39
N LEU A 133 -7.98 11.85 -4.53
CA LEU A 133 -7.40 10.50 -4.61
C LEU A 133 -6.45 10.18 -3.46
N ASP A 134 -6.22 11.14 -2.55
CA ASP A 134 -5.43 10.91 -1.35
C ASP A 134 -6.11 9.95 -0.37
N PHE A 135 -5.28 9.29 0.44
CA PHE A 135 -5.64 8.33 1.47
C PHE A 135 -5.39 8.87 2.87
N SER A 136 -6.13 8.36 3.85
CA SER A 136 -5.89 8.56 5.28
C SER A 136 -6.48 7.38 6.03
N PHE A 137 -5.67 6.72 6.86
CA PHE A 137 -6.09 5.53 7.61
C PHE A 137 -5.89 5.67 9.11
N SER A 138 -5.16 6.70 9.58
CA SER A 138 -4.86 6.89 11.01
C SER A 138 -6.12 7.00 11.89
N GLY A 139 -7.21 7.58 11.36
CA GLY A 139 -8.49 7.72 12.06
C GLY A 139 -9.22 6.40 12.34
N LEU A 140 -8.96 5.35 11.54
CA LEU A 140 -9.60 4.04 11.72
C LEU A 140 -9.14 3.37 13.02
N LYS A 141 -7.87 3.52 13.38
CA LYS A 141 -7.32 2.97 14.64
C LYS A 141 -8.13 3.42 15.85
N THR A 142 -8.52 4.70 15.89
CA THR A 142 -9.32 5.25 17.00
C THR A 142 -10.71 4.61 17.04
N GLN A 143 -11.35 4.40 15.88
CA GLN A 143 -12.67 3.74 15.82
C GLN A 143 -12.58 2.28 16.28
N VAL A 144 -11.56 1.56 15.82
CA VAL A 144 -11.32 0.16 16.23
C VAL A 144 -11.03 0.06 17.72
N LEU A 145 -10.19 0.94 18.27
CA LEU A 145 -9.91 0.98 19.71
C LEU A 145 -11.17 1.15 20.54
N LEU A 146 -12.02 2.09 20.16
CA LEU A 146 -13.27 2.36 20.86
C LEU A 146 -14.25 1.19 20.73
N ALA A 147 -14.31 0.53 19.56
CA ALA A 147 -15.12 -0.67 19.36
C ALA A 147 -14.64 -1.83 20.23
N TRP A 148 -13.33 -2.05 20.31
CA TRP A 148 -12.72 -3.12 21.11
C TRP A 148 -12.82 -2.89 22.63
N GLN A 149 -12.71 -1.64 23.09
CA GLN A 149 -12.86 -1.32 24.51
C GLN A 149 -14.31 -1.44 25.01
N LYS A 150 -15.29 -1.27 24.12
CA LYS A 150 -16.71 -1.32 24.44
C LYS A 150 -17.35 -2.69 24.20
N SER A 151 -16.60 -3.66 23.66
CA SER A 151 -17.10 -4.99 23.37
C SER A 151 -17.00 -5.93 24.57
N ASP A 152 -17.53 -7.14 24.40
CA ASP A 152 -17.34 -8.28 25.31
C ASP A 152 -15.92 -8.88 25.28
N GLN A 153 -15.05 -8.36 24.39
CA GLN A 153 -13.70 -8.82 24.14
C GLN A 153 -13.56 -10.32 23.85
N SER A 154 -14.64 -10.95 23.37
CA SER A 154 -14.59 -12.34 22.93
C SER A 154 -13.76 -12.50 21.66
N GLU A 155 -13.28 -13.72 21.41
CA GLU A 155 -12.53 -14.03 20.19
C GLU A 155 -13.38 -13.78 18.93
N GLN A 156 -14.69 -14.06 18.98
CA GLN A 156 -15.59 -13.77 17.86
C GLN A 156 -15.71 -12.26 17.61
N THR A 157 -15.92 -11.46 18.65
CA THR A 157 -15.98 -10.00 18.48
C THR A 157 -14.66 -9.43 17.98
N ARG A 158 -13.52 -10.02 18.39
CA ARG A 158 -12.21 -9.66 17.84
C ARG A 158 -12.15 -9.92 16.34
N ALA A 159 -12.66 -11.06 15.88
CA ALA A 159 -12.76 -11.38 14.45
C ALA A 159 -13.72 -10.46 13.69
N ASP A 160 -14.88 -10.16 14.26
CA ASP A 160 -15.87 -9.26 13.65
C ASP A 160 -15.33 -7.83 13.50
N ILE A 161 -14.57 -7.33 14.49
CA ILE A 161 -13.89 -6.04 14.42
C ILE A 161 -12.78 -6.05 13.37
N ALA A 162 -11.96 -7.12 13.33
CA ALA A 162 -10.92 -7.28 12.31
C ALA A 162 -11.53 -7.26 10.90
N ARG A 163 -12.65 -7.97 10.70
CA ARG A 163 -13.40 -8.00 9.45
C ARG A 163 -13.93 -6.62 9.06
N GLY A 164 -14.58 -5.91 9.98
CA GLY A 164 -15.08 -4.57 9.71
C GLY A 164 -13.97 -3.58 9.33
N PHE A 165 -12.78 -3.72 9.94
CA PHE A 165 -11.61 -2.89 9.66
C PHE A 165 -11.01 -3.17 8.28
N GLU A 166 -10.80 -4.45 7.95
CA GLU A 166 -10.33 -4.88 6.62
C GLU A 166 -11.27 -4.39 5.52
N GLU A 167 -12.59 -4.59 5.69
CA GLU A 167 -13.60 -4.10 4.75
C GLU A 167 -13.52 -2.57 4.58
N ALA A 168 -13.24 -1.81 5.64
CA ALA A 168 -13.10 -0.37 5.57
C ALA A 168 -11.88 0.09 4.75
N ILE A 169 -10.74 -0.58 4.91
CA ILE A 169 -9.55 -0.30 4.11
C ILE A 169 -9.77 -0.70 2.65
N VAL A 170 -10.22 -1.94 2.40
CA VAL A 170 -10.42 -2.46 1.04
C VAL A 170 -11.43 -1.61 0.28
N ASP A 171 -12.57 -1.25 0.87
CA ASP A 171 -13.55 -0.39 0.21
C ASP A 171 -12.98 0.99 -0.13
N THR A 172 -12.18 1.57 0.77
CA THR A 172 -11.53 2.86 0.52
C THR A 172 -10.57 2.77 -0.66
N LEU A 173 -9.73 1.73 -0.72
CA LEU A 173 -8.82 1.47 -1.83
C LEU A 173 -9.58 1.29 -3.15
N VAL A 174 -10.65 0.47 -3.15
CA VAL A 174 -11.47 0.22 -4.35
C VAL A 174 -12.13 1.51 -4.86
N ILE A 175 -12.71 2.32 -3.97
CA ILE A 175 -13.33 3.60 -4.35
C ILE A 175 -12.30 4.53 -4.99
N LYS A 176 -11.10 4.62 -4.40
CA LYS A 176 -10.04 5.51 -4.87
C LYS A 176 -9.43 5.02 -6.19
N CYS A 177 -9.27 3.70 -6.36
CA CYS A 177 -8.83 3.12 -7.62
C CYS A 177 -9.81 3.41 -8.76
N ARG A 178 -11.12 3.25 -8.54
CA ARG A 178 -12.14 3.58 -9.56
C ARG A 178 -12.06 5.04 -9.97
N ARG A 179 -11.99 5.96 -9.01
CA ARG A 179 -11.82 7.40 -9.28
C ARG A 179 -10.53 7.71 -10.05
N ALA A 180 -9.44 6.99 -9.76
CA ALA A 180 -8.17 7.17 -10.44
C ALA A 180 -8.21 6.67 -11.88
N LEU A 181 -8.85 5.52 -12.13
CA LEU A 181 -9.10 5.00 -13.48
C LEU A 181 -9.93 6.00 -14.30
N ASP A 182 -11.01 6.53 -13.72
CA ASP A 182 -11.85 7.54 -14.36
C ASP A 182 -11.07 8.82 -14.67
N ALA A 183 -10.27 9.31 -13.71
CA ALA A 183 -9.47 10.53 -13.88
C ALA A 183 -8.35 10.39 -14.93
N ALA A 184 -7.75 9.19 -15.03
CA ALA A 184 -6.70 8.89 -16.01
C ALA A 184 -7.24 8.44 -17.37
N GLY A 185 -8.55 8.15 -17.48
CA GLY A 185 -9.13 7.52 -18.68
C GLY A 185 -8.53 6.14 -18.97
N ALA A 186 -8.12 5.41 -17.92
CA ALA A 186 -7.46 4.11 -18.05
C ALA A 186 -8.41 2.96 -17.73
N GLU A 187 -8.27 1.85 -18.43
CA GLU A 187 -9.10 0.64 -18.22
C GLU A 187 -8.37 -0.44 -17.38
N ARG A 188 -7.08 -0.23 -17.11
CA ARG A 188 -6.23 -1.20 -16.43
C ARG A 188 -5.76 -0.66 -15.10
N LEU A 189 -5.93 -1.47 -14.06
CA LEU A 189 -5.37 -1.27 -12.73
C LEU A 189 -4.30 -2.32 -12.48
N VAL A 190 -3.12 -1.87 -12.08
CA VAL A 190 -2.03 -2.72 -11.58
C VAL A 190 -1.97 -2.53 -10.06
N ILE A 191 -1.87 -3.61 -9.30
CA ILE A 191 -1.71 -3.55 -7.85
C ILE A 191 -0.35 -4.15 -7.52
N ALA A 192 0.48 -3.41 -6.80
CA ALA A 192 1.79 -3.87 -6.36
C ALA A 192 2.04 -3.53 -4.90
N GLY A 193 2.67 -4.47 -4.19
CA GLY A 193 2.96 -4.37 -2.77
C GLY A 193 2.36 -5.55 -1.99
N GLY A 194 2.55 -5.55 -0.66
CA GLY A 194 2.31 -6.72 0.19
C GLY A 194 1.08 -6.64 1.09
N VAL A 195 0.22 -5.62 0.89
CA VAL A 195 -0.99 -5.37 1.68
C VAL A 195 -2.21 -5.89 0.95
#